data_AF-A0A2V7SEN0-F1
#
_entry.id   AF-A0A2V7SEN0-F1
#
_cell.length_a   1.000
_cell.length_b   1.000
_cell.length_c   1.000
_cell.angle_alpha   90.00
_cell.angle_beta   90.00
_cell.angle_gamma   90.00
#
_symmetry.space_group_name_H-M   'P 1'
#
loop_
_entity.id
_entity.type
_entity.pdbx_description
1 polymer ?
#
loop_
_entity_poly.entity_id
_entity_poly.type
_entity_poly.pdbx_seq_one_letter_code
_entity_poly.pdbx_strand_id
1 'polypeptide(L)' 'MTFAAESLDDCLLVERVAVSKDRQALARLYKRHRSTLHSVALLVVFEAGEAEAAVAWAFRQAWRYAGAFDPSR' A
#
# COMPACT_ATOMS: atom_id res chain seq x y z
N MET A 1 -15.30 -10.11 -11.76
CA MET A 1 -15.40 -10.74 -10.41
C MET A 1 -14.05 -10.79 -9.67
N THR A 2 -12.91 -10.51 -10.29
CA THR A 2 -11.57 -10.65 -9.68
C THR A 2 -11.21 -9.55 -8.66
N PHE A 3 -11.60 -8.28 -8.90
CA PHE A 3 -11.25 -7.14 -8.05
C PHE A 3 -11.68 -7.27 -6.58
N ALA A 4 -12.84 -7.88 -6.31
CA ALA A 4 -13.35 -8.06 -4.94
C ALA A 4 -12.59 -9.15 -4.16
N ALA A 5 -12.08 -10.18 -4.85
CA ALA A 5 -11.25 -11.19 -4.22
C ALA A 5 -9.85 -10.65 -3.91
N GLU A 6 -9.29 -9.84 -4.80
CA GLU A 6 -8.00 -9.17 -4.58
C GLU A 6 -8.07 -8.14 -3.44
N SER A 7 -9.18 -7.40 -3.31
CA SER A 7 -9.36 -6.46 -2.19
C SER A 7 -9.47 -7.18 -0.83
N LEU A 8 -10.13 -8.34 -0.78
CA LEU A 8 -10.18 -9.16 0.44
C LEU A 8 -8.80 -9.71 0.81
N ASP A 9 -8.01 -10.13 -0.18
CA ASP A 9 -6.61 -10.54 0.02
C ASP A 9 -5.75 -9.36 0.54
N ASP A 10 -5.92 -8.16 0.00
CA ASP A 10 -5.22 -6.97 0.49
C ASP A 10 -5.59 -6.62 1.93
N CYS A 11 -6.87 -6.73 2.31
CA CYS A 11 -7.30 -6.49 3.69
C CYS A 11 -6.60 -7.45 4.67
N LEU A 12 -6.48 -8.74 4.32
CA LEU A 12 -5.75 -9.72 5.12
C LEU A 12 -4.26 -9.39 5.23
N LEU A 13 -3.64 -8.89 4.15
CA LEU A 13 -2.25 -8.44 4.19
C LEU A 13 -2.07 -7.23 5.12
N VAL A 14 -2.99 -6.26 5.09
CA VAL A 14 -2.95 -5.09 5.99
C VAL A 14 -3.13 -5.51 7.45
N GLU A 15 -4.06 -6.43 7.74
CA GLU A 15 -4.26 -6.98 9.08
C GLU A 15 -2.98 -7.63 9.63
N ARG A 16 -2.28 -8.44 8.81
CA ARG A 16 -1.00 -9.04 9.20
C ARG A 16 0.08 -8.00 9.49
N VAL A 17 0.11 -6.90 8.74
CA VAL A 17 1.01 -5.77 9.03
C VAL A 17 0.63 -5.12 10.36
N ALA A 18 -0.66 -4.93 10.64
CA ALA A 18 -1.16 -4.31 11.86
C ALA A 18 -0.84 -5.14 13.11
N VAL A 19 -1.18 -6.42 13.10
CA VAL A 19 -1.13 -7.31 14.29
C VAL A 19 0.27 -7.84 14.52
N SER A 20 0.96 -8.31 13.47
CA SER A 20 2.22 -9.05 13.62
C SER A 20 3.45 -8.30 13.13
N LYS A 21 3.29 -7.07 12.63
CA LYS A 21 4.38 -6.33 11.96
C LYS A 21 5.02 -7.19 10.87
N ASP A 22 4.19 -7.85 10.06
CA ASP A 22 4.65 -8.73 8.99
C ASP A 22 5.23 -7.93 7.82
N ARG A 23 6.57 -7.92 7.72
CA ARG A 23 7.28 -7.24 6.62
C ARG A 23 7.00 -7.86 5.26
N GLN A 24 6.77 -9.17 5.18
CA GLN A 24 6.50 -9.83 3.91
C GLN A 24 5.09 -9.53 3.40
N ALA A 25 4.12 -9.32 4.30
CA ALA A 25 2.80 -8.85 3.93
C ALA A 25 2.86 -7.44 3.31
N LEU A 26 3.60 -6.52 3.94
CA LEU A 26 3.83 -5.18 3.37
C LEU A 26 4.55 -5.24 2.02
N ALA A 27 5.55 -6.11 1.86
CA ALA A 27 6.26 -6.27 0.59
C ALA A 27 5.36 -6.76 -0.55
N ARG A 28 4.38 -7.63 -0.24
CA ARG A 28 3.38 -8.09 -1.22
C ARG A 28 2.46 -6.94 -1.66
N LEU A 29 1.96 -6.15 -0.71
CA LEU A 29 1.19 -4.93 -1.01
C LEU A 29 2.01 -3.96 -1.87
N TYR A 30 3.29 -3.76 -1.54
CA TYR A 30 4.19 -2.93 -2.31
C TYR A 30 4.35 -3.41 -3.75
N LYS A 31 4.65 -4.70 -3.94
CA LYS A 31 4.82 -5.28 -5.27
C LYS A 31 3.55 -5.14 -6.13
N ARG A 32 2.37 -5.32 -5.52
CA ARG A 32 1.07 -5.25 -6.21
C ARG A 32 0.70 -3.81 -6.59
N HIS A 33 0.92 -2.84 -5.69
CA HIS A 33 0.37 -1.49 -5.83
C HIS A 33 1.39 -0.41 -6.21
N ARG A 34 2.69 -0.71 -6.22
CA ARG A 34 3.74 0.29 -6.55
C ARG A 34 3.48 0.99 -7.87
N SER A 35 3.17 0.26 -8.94
CA SER A 35 3.00 0.84 -10.28
C SER A 35 1.84 1.83 -10.30
N THR A 36 0.67 1.42 -9.80
CA THR A 36 -0.53 2.26 -9.73
C THR A 36 -0.29 3.51 -8.87
N LEU A 37 0.29 3.34 -7.68
CA LEU A 37 0.59 4.47 -6.79
C LEU A 37 1.63 5.42 -7.40
N HIS A 38 2.62 4.88 -8.12
CA HIS A 38 3.61 5.70 -8.82
C HIS A 38 2.98 6.51 -9.94
N SER A 39 2.10 5.91 -10.76
CA SER A 39 1.36 6.64 -11.79
C SER A 39 0.51 7.76 -11.20
N VAL A 40 -0.17 7.51 -10.07
CA VAL A 40 -0.94 8.56 -9.37
C VAL A 40 -0.02 9.66 -8.83
N ALA A 41 1.08 9.31 -8.18
CA ALA A 41 2.03 10.27 -7.65
C ALA A 41 2.62 11.16 -8.76
N LEU A 42 2.99 10.56 -9.90
CA LEU A 42 3.55 11.27 -11.04
C LEU A 42 2.59 12.32 -11.61
N LEU A 43 1.28 12.08 -11.58
CA LEU A 43 0.25 13.05 -12.00
C LEU A 43 0.15 14.26 -11.06
N VAL A 44 0.66 14.15 -9.82
CA VAL A 44 0.63 15.22 -8.82
C VAL A 44 1.94 15.99 -8.82
N VAL A 45 3.08 15.29 -8.80
CA VAL A 45 4.40 15.91 -8.60
C VAL A 45 5.17 16.19 -9.89
N PHE A 46 4.77 15.58 -11.02
CA PHE A 46 5.39 15.75 -12.35
C PHE A 46 6.91 15.49 -12.43
N GLU A 47 7.46 14.75 -11.47
CA GLU A 47 8.86 14.35 -11.42
C GLU A 47 8.94 12.89 -10.95
N ALA A 48 9.76 12.07 -11.61
CA ALA A 48 9.79 10.63 -11.39
C ALA A 48 10.44 10.25 -10.06
N GLY A 49 11.55 10.90 -9.68
CA GLY A 49 12.23 10.66 -8.40
C GLY A 49 11.34 11.03 -7.20
N GLU A 50 10.66 12.17 -7.27
CA GLU A 50 9.68 12.60 -6.27
C GLU A 50 8.47 11.65 -6.20
N ALA A 51 8.01 11.13 -7.34
CA ALA A 51 6.94 10.13 -7.37
C ALA A 51 7.38 8.83 -6.67
N GLU A 52 8.60 8.35 -6.92
CA GLU A 52 9.16 7.20 -6.21
C GLU A 52 9.29 7.46 -4.70
N ALA A 53 9.76 8.65 -4.32
CA ALA A 53 9.90 9.06 -2.92
C ALA A 53 8.54 9.11 -2.20
N ALA A 54 7.50 9.61 -2.88
CA ALA A 54 6.13 9.66 -2.37
C ALA A 54 5.57 8.26 -2.14
N VAL A 55 5.76 7.32 -3.08
CA VAL A 55 5.35 5.92 -2.89
C VAL A 55 6.08 5.30 -1.70
N ALA A 56 7.40 5.48 -1.60
CA ALA A 56 8.17 4.95 -0.48
C ALA A 56 7.71 5.54 0.86
N TRP A 57 7.36 6.83 0.89
CA TRP A 57 6.82 7.49 2.07
C TRP A 57 5.43 6.93 2.44
N ALA A 58 4.53 6.75 1.48
CA ALA A 58 3.21 6.17 1.70
C ALA A 58 3.29 4.78 2.34
N PHE A 59 4.20 3.91 1.87
CA PHE A 59 4.39 2.59 2.49
C PHE A 59 5.01 2.64 3.89
N ARG A 60 5.86 3.64 4.19
CA ARG A 60 6.31 3.89 5.57
C ARG A 60 5.15 4.31 6.48
N GLN A 61 4.22 5.12 5.98
CA GLN A 61 3.02 5.47 6.73
C GLN A 61 2.12 4.26 6.93
N ALA A 62 1.91 3.44 5.89
CA ALA A 62 1.14 2.20 5.99
C ALA A 62 1.74 1.25 7.05
N TRP A 63 3.06 1.08 7.10
CA TRP A 63 3.73 0.29 8.13
C TRP A 63 3.49 0.83 9.56
N ARG A 64 3.59 2.15 9.72
CA ARG A 64 3.44 2.82 11.02
C ARG A 64 2.01 2.77 11.52
N TYR A 65 1.04 2.95 10.63
CA TYR A 65 -0.37 3.17 10.96
C TYR A 65 -1.33 2.08 10.47
N ALA A 66 -0.84 0.90 10.08
CA ALA A 66 -1.69 -0.21 9.62
C ALA A 66 -2.84 -0.56 10.57
N GLY A 67 -2.66 -0.40 11.89
CA GLY A 67 -3.71 -0.67 12.88
C GLY A 67 -4.88 0.32 12.87
N ALA A 68 -4.78 1.44 12.16
CA ALA A 68 -5.87 2.39 11.96
C ALA A 68 -6.66 2.13 10.65
N PHE A 69 -6.30 1.09 9.89
CA PHE A 69 -7.00 0.73 8.69
C PHE A 69 -8.37 0.12 9.03
N ASP A 70 -9.41 0.63 8.40
CA ASP A 70 -10.78 0.14 8.49
C ASP A 70 -11.26 -0.18 7.07
N PRO A 71 -11.46 -1.45 6.71
CA PRO A 71 -11.88 -1.84 5.36
C PRO A 71 -13.33 -1.45 5.03
N SER A 72 -14.11 -0.97 6.00
CA SER A 72 -15.50 -0.54 5.82
C SER A 72 -15.67 0.97 5.62
N ARG A 73 -14.60 1.75 5.81
CA ARG A 73 -14.53 3.19 5.56
C ARG A 73 -14.10 3.52 4.13
#